data_AF-A0A6J4HYF3-F1
#
_entry.id   AF-A0A6J4HYF3-F1
#
_cell.length_a   1.000
_cell.length_b   1.000
_cell.length_c   1.000
_cell.angle_alpha   90.00
_cell.angle_beta   90.00
_cell.angle_gamma   90.00
#
_symmetry.space_group_name_H-M   'P 1'
#
loop_
_entity.id
_entity.type
_entity.pdbx_description
1 polymer ?
#
loop_
_entity_poly.entity_id
_entity_poly.type
_entity_poly.pdbx_seq_one_letter_code
_entity_poly.pdbx_strand_id
1 'polypeptide(L)' 'MNKQVTFSKKFTLAGMLLGVFTLAEAQAQTVPTPPKMVPEMTEFWEPEVKVVAPGTGAGMTAPADAIILFDGKDLSQWVS' A
#
# COMPACT_ATOMS: atom_id res chain seq x y z
N MET A 1 11.61 -61.14 -57.52
CA MET A 1 12.96 -60.55 -57.63
C MET A 1 12.95 -59.23 -56.89
N ASN A 2 13.67 -59.16 -55.76
CA ASN A 2 13.76 -58.03 -54.84
C ASN A 2 14.18 -56.73 -55.53
N LYS A 3 13.52 -55.61 -55.20
CA LYS A 3 14.19 -54.30 -55.18
C LYS A 3 13.80 -53.52 -53.92
N GLN A 4 14.85 -53.19 -53.18
CA GLN A 4 14.91 -52.58 -51.87
C GLN A 4 14.15 -51.25 -51.83
N VAL A 5 13.30 -51.08 -50.81
CA VAL A 5 12.69 -49.78 -50.50
C VAL A 5 13.81 -48.83 -50.08
N THR A 6 14.11 -47.84 -50.93
CA THR A 6 15.16 -46.87 -50.69
C THR A 6 14.64 -45.82 -49.70
N PHE A 7 15.02 -45.93 -48.43
CA PHE A 7 14.68 -44.97 -47.39
C PHE A 7 15.38 -43.64 -47.70
N SER A 8 14.58 -42.65 -48.12
CA SER A 8 15.07 -41.34 -48.52
C SER A 8 15.65 -40.56 -47.33
N LYS A 9 16.77 -39.87 -47.56
CA LYS A 9 17.47 -38.93 -46.65
C LYS A 9 16.59 -37.79 -46.08
N LYS A 10 15.30 -37.77 -46.39
CA LYS A 10 14.31 -36.81 -45.87
C LYS A 10 13.92 -37.06 -44.42
N PHE A 11 14.23 -38.23 -43.86
CA PHE A 11 13.88 -38.53 -42.47
C PHE A 11 14.86 -37.94 -41.44
N THR A 12 16.05 -37.53 -41.85
CA THR A 12 17.04 -36.94 -40.93
C THR A 12 16.81 -35.45 -40.66
N LEU A 13 16.00 -34.77 -41.47
CA LEU A 13 15.63 -33.36 -41.25
C LEU A 13 14.39 -33.19 -40.37
N ALA A 14 13.55 -34.23 -40.27
CA ALA A 14 12.33 -34.20 -39.45
C ALA A 14 12.62 -34.34 -37.94
N GLY A 15 13.74 -34.96 -37.55
CA GLY A 15 14.13 -35.12 -36.15
C GLY A 15 14.75 -33.87 -35.52
N MET A 16 15.26 -32.93 -36.32
CA MET A 16 15.89 -31.69 -35.83
C MET A 16 14.90 -30.53 -35.65
N LEU A 17 13.70 -30.61 -36.23
CA LEU A 17 12.65 -29.60 -36.09
C LEU A 17 11.71 -29.83 -34.88
N LEU A 18 11.72 -31.02 -34.28
CA LEU A 18 10.88 -31.36 -33.12
C LEU A 18 11.61 -31.20 -31.76
N GLY A 19 12.92 -30.99 -31.75
CA GLY A 19 13.73 -30.91 -30.53
C GLY A 19 13.95 -29.51 -29.95
N VAL A 20 13.47 -28.45 -30.62
CA VAL A 20 13.75 -27.05 -30.22
C VAL A 20 12.64 -26.42 -29.37
N PHE A 21 11.54 -27.12 -29.10
CA PHE A 21 10.37 -26.50 -28.45
C PHE A 21 10.20 -26.77 -26.95
N THR A 22 11.23 -27.27 -26.24
CA THR A 22 11.09 -27.62 -24.81
C THR A 22 11.86 -26.73 -23.83
N LEU A 23 12.53 -25.67 -24.27
CA LEU A 23 13.12 -24.68 -23.36
C LEU A 23 12.61 -23.27 -23.69
N ALA A 24 11.67 -22.79 -22.87
CA ALA A 24 11.55 -21.41 -22.40
C ALA A 24 10.09 -20.98 -22.26
N GLU A 25 9.41 -21.42 -21.20
CA GLU A 25 8.32 -20.63 -20.63
C GLU A 25 8.40 -20.69 -19.10
N ALA A 26 9.44 -20.08 -18.54
CA ALA A 26 9.35 -19.54 -17.19
C ALA A 26 8.45 -18.29 -17.28
N GLN A 27 7.13 -18.50 -17.28
CA GLN A 27 6.15 -17.42 -17.22
C GLN A 27 6.32 -16.75 -15.85
N ALA A 28 7.09 -15.65 -15.78
CA ALA A 28 7.14 -14.82 -14.60
C ALA A 28 5.72 -14.31 -14.34
N GLN A 29 5.12 -14.73 -13.23
CA GLN A 29 3.79 -14.28 -12.83
C GLN A 29 3.85 -12.76 -12.64
N THR A 30 3.13 -12.01 -13.48
CA THR A 30 3.01 -10.56 -13.33
C THR A 30 2.29 -10.29 -12.01
N VAL A 31 3.01 -9.78 -11.02
CA VAL A 31 2.41 -9.36 -9.75
C VAL A 31 1.60 -8.09 -10.03
N PRO A 32 0.29 -8.06 -9.76
CA PRO A 32 -0.49 -6.85 -9.89
C PRO A 32 0.14 -5.75 -9.03
N THR A 33 0.58 -4.66 -9.65
CA THR A 33 1.08 -3.50 -8.90
C THR A 33 -0.13 -2.73 -8.38
N PRO A 34 -0.21 -2.45 -7.07
CA PRO A 34 -1.25 -1.59 -6.54
C PRO A 34 -1.25 -0.23 -7.25
N PRO A 35 -2.42 0.43 -7.39
CA PRO A 35 -2.47 1.78 -7.93
C PRO A 35 -1.56 2.72 -7.14
N LYS A 36 -0.99 3.70 -7.84
CA LYS A 36 -0.12 4.71 -7.22
C LYS A 36 -0.87 5.44 -6.12
N MET A 37 -0.22 5.59 -4.96
CA MET A 37 -0.80 6.41 -3.90
C MET A 37 -0.81 7.91 -4.26
N VAL A 38 -1.94 8.56 -4.03
CA VAL A 38 -2.12 10.02 -4.16
C VAL A 38 -2.49 10.58 -2.79
N PRO A 39 -2.05 11.81 -2.43
CA PRO A 39 -2.24 12.38 -1.09
C PRO A 39 -3.70 12.33 -0.59
N GLU A 40 -4.65 12.55 -1.50
CA GLU A 40 -6.09 12.63 -1.24
C GLU A 40 -6.65 11.32 -0.66
N MET A 41 -5.98 10.18 -0.86
CA MET A 41 -6.40 8.89 -0.29
C MET A 41 -6.19 8.79 1.23
N THR A 42 -5.53 9.77 1.85
CA THR A 42 -5.26 9.81 3.30
C THR A 42 -5.77 11.06 4.00
N GLU A 43 -6.38 11.99 3.26
CA GLU A 43 -6.89 13.25 3.81
C GLU A 43 -8.38 13.11 4.18
N PHE A 44 -8.64 12.86 5.45
CA PHE A 44 -9.99 12.81 6.02
C PHE A 44 -10.24 14.06 6.86
N TRP A 45 -11.36 14.74 6.62
CA TRP A 45 -11.70 16.03 7.25
C TRP A 45 -12.84 15.94 8.27
N GLU A 46 -13.33 14.74 8.56
CA GLU A 46 -14.45 14.50 9.46
C GLU A 46 -14.08 13.54 10.60
N PRO A 47 -14.65 13.75 11.81
CA PRO A 47 -15.53 14.86 12.17
C PRO A 47 -14.77 16.19 12.28
N GLU A 48 -15.48 17.30 12.08
CA GLU A 48 -14.92 18.63 12.33
C GLU A 48 -14.54 18.78 13.82
N VAL A 49 -13.39 19.38 14.08
CA VAL A 49 -12.91 19.63 15.44
C VAL A 49 -13.68 20.78 16.09
N LYS A 50 -13.93 20.68 17.40
CA LYS A 50 -14.56 21.77 18.15
C LYS A 50 -13.61 22.96 18.27
N VAL A 51 -14.11 24.16 18.00
CA VAL A 51 -13.36 25.41 18.22
C VAL A 51 -13.33 25.74 19.70
N VAL A 52 -12.13 25.94 20.25
CA VAL A 52 -11.88 26.29 21.65
C VAL A 52 -11.15 27.62 21.71
N ALA A 53 -11.72 28.60 22.41
CA ALA A 53 -11.05 29.88 22.58
C ALA A 53 -9.83 29.74 23.52
N PRO A 54 -8.65 30.25 23.13
CA PRO A 54 -7.44 30.13 23.92
C PRO A 54 -7.48 31.03 25.16
N GLY A 55 -6.57 30.75 26.08
CA GLY A 55 -6.25 31.62 27.20
C GLY A 55 -5.72 33.00 26.78
N THR A 56 -5.65 33.90 27.75
CA THR A 56 -5.09 35.25 27.56
C THR A 56 -3.78 35.44 28.33
N GLY A 57 -2.97 36.40 27.88
CA GLY A 57 -1.76 36.86 28.57
C GLY A 57 -0.52 35.96 28.43
N ALA A 58 0.62 36.45 28.94
CA ALA A 58 1.92 35.77 28.84
C ALA A 58 2.00 34.44 29.62
N GLY A 59 1.06 34.22 30.55
CA GLY A 59 0.91 32.98 31.31
C GLY A 59 -0.26 32.10 30.85
N MET A 60 -0.90 32.41 29.70
CA MET A 60 -2.05 31.73 29.09
C MET A 60 -3.05 31.17 30.12
N THR A 61 -4.06 31.96 30.48
CA THR A 61 -5.18 31.49 31.31
C THR A 61 -5.82 30.21 30.73
N ALA A 62 -6.62 29.50 31.52
CA ALA A 62 -7.29 28.30 31.03
C ALA A 62 -8.10 28.59 29.74
N PRO A 63 -8.10 27.66 28.75
CA PRO A 63 -8.95 27.79 27.57
C PRO A 63 -10.43 27.65 27.93
N ALA A 64 -11.33 28.00 27.00
CA ALA A 64 -12.77 28.06 27.27
C ALA A 64 -13.42 26.71 27.64
N ASP A 65 -12.81 25.60 27.25
CA ASP A 65 -13.30 24.24 27.55
C ASP A 65 -12.58 23.58 28.74
N ALA A 66 -11.64 24.27 29.39
CA ALA A 66 -10.91 23.71 30.51
C ALA A 66 -11.67 23.85 31.84
N ILE A 67 -11.47 22.84 32.70
CA ILE A 67 -11.83 22.92 34.11
C ILE A 67 -10.73 23.67 34.84
N ILE A 68 -11.09 24.72 35.58
CA ILE A 68 -10.13 25.55 36.32
C ILE A 68 -9.93 24.98 37.72
N LEU A 69 -8.75 24.40 37.98
CA LEU A 69 -8.41 23.80 39.28
C LEU A 69 -7.93 24.83 40.32
N PHE A 70 -7.37 25.95 39.86
CA PHE A 70 -6.95 27.08 40.69
C PHE A 70 -6.87 28.34 39.83
N ASP A 71 -7.56 29.41 40.23
CA ASP A 71 -7.58 30.70 39.54
C ASP A 71 -6.97 31.85 40.37
N GLY A 72 -6.35 31.51 41.51
CA GLY A 72 -5.83 32.49 42.47
C GLY A 72 -6.82 32.94 43.54
N LYS A 73 -8.09 32.51 43.50
CA LYS A 73 -9.10 32.90 44.52
C LYS A 73 -9.19 31.94 45.69
N ASP A 74 -9.31 30.64 45.43
CA ASP A 74 -9.49 29.63 46.47
C ASP A 74 -9.10 28.22 46.00
N LEU A 75 -9.14 27.26 46.92
CA LEU A 75 -8.87 25.84 46.67
C LEU A 75 -10.15 24.99 46.64
N SER A 76 -11.29 25.55 46.22
CA SER A 76 -12.60 24.85 46.20
C SER A 76 -12.61 23.53 45.42
N GLN A 77 -11.68 23.35 44.49
CA GLN A 77 -11.52 22.11 43.72
C GLN A 77 -10.73 21.02 44.46
N TRP A 78 -10.25 21.27 45.69
CA TRP A 78 -9.38 20.37 46.45
C TRP A 78 -10.03 19.94 47.79
N VAL A 79 -9.69 18.75 48.27
CA VAL A 79 -10.14 18.20 49.56
C VAL A 79 -8.93 17.85 50.45
N SER A 80 -9.11 17.89 51.77
CA SER A 80 -8.08 17.61 52.79
C SER A 80 -8.20 16.21 53.38
#